data_AF-A0A517R748-F1
#
_entry.id   AF-A0A517R748-F1
#
_cell.length_a   1.000
_cell.length_b   1.000
_cell.length_c   1.000
_cell.angle_alpha   90.00
_cell.angle_beta   90.00
_cell.angle_gamma   90.00
#
_symmetry.space_group_name_H-M   'P 1'
#
loop_
_entity.id
_entity.type
_entity.pdbx_description
1 polymer ?
#
loop_
_entity_poly.entity_id
_entity_poly.type
_entity_poly.pdbx_seq_one_letter_code
_entity_poly.pdbx_strand_id
1 'polypeptide(L)'
;MADIDIKFIKNRFFDKKVTSSLDRAARRILSRFGAFVRRSSKSSIRKRKTPSQPGQPPSSHVGTLKRFIFFAFDARDQSVTIGPMRFRSTHPGGDGKPIKGTVPEALEDGGMMRIVERYGRVKVGRTAAGRGAGGRFTKGEDIWGEGWARISRKRGPSAYSRTRKRTVAVGQRPYMVPAHEKNLGHLAQWRNSMR
;
A
#
# COMPACT_ATOMS: atom_id res chain seq x y z
N MET A 1 -43.81 29.71 -34.38
CA MET A 1 -42.83 28.63 -34.15
C MET A 1 -41.47 29.21 -34.42
N ALA A 2 -40.67 29.47 -33.38
CA ALA A 2 -39.31 29.98 -33.57
C ALA A 2 -38.40 28.83 -33.98
N ASP A 3 -37.86 28.91 -35.19
CA ASP A 3 -36.91 27.95 -35.73
C ASP A 3 -35.57 28.18 -35.02
N ILE A 4 -35.18 27.26 -34.14
CA ILE A 4 -33.92 27.37 -33.41
C ILE A 4 -32.80 26.96 -34.36
N ASP A 5 -32.11 27.95 -34.93
CA ASP A 5 -31.02 27.72 -35.87
C ASP A 5 -29.90 26.87 -35.23
N ILE A 6 -29.66 25.70 -35.83
CA ILE A 6 -28.63 24.73 -35.42
C ILE A 6 -27.22 25.37 -35.43
N LYS A 7 -26.97 26.37 -36.28
CA LYS A 7 -25.71 27.12 -36.29
C LYS A 7 -25.57 28.03 -35.07
N PHE A 8 -26.67 28.59 -34.58
CA PHE A 8 -26.72 29.43 -33.39
C PHE A 8 -26.46 28.63 -32.09
N ILE A 9 -26.95 27.39 -31.99
CA ILE A 9 -26.62 26.48 -30.87
C ILE A 9 -25.15 26.05 -30.92
N LYS A 10 -24.60 25.75 -32.10
CA LYS A 10 -23.21 25.27 -32.26
C LYS A 10 -22.15 26.31 -31.87
N ASN A 11 -22.43 27.61 -32.02
CA ASN A 11 -21.51 28.68 -31.65
C ASN A 11 -21.57 29.09 -30.16
N ARG A 12 -22.49 28.53 -29.35
CA ARG A 12 -22.77 28.99 -27.98
C ARG A 12 -22.40 28.02 -26.87
N PHE A 13 -22.01 26.78 -27.15
CA PHE A 13 -21.92 25.74 -26.10
C PHE A 13 -20.48 25.46 -25.61
N PHE A 14 -19.70 26.51 -25.36
CA PHE A 14 -18.28 26.52 -24.95
C PHE A 14 -17.28 26.46 -26.11
N ASP A 15 -16.66 27.61 -26.36
CA ASP A 15 -15.52 27.74 -27.24
C ASP A 15 -14.41 26.75 -26.83
N LYS A 16 -13.72 26.10 -27.78
CA LYS A 16 -12.68 25.08 -27.52
C LYS A 16 -11.59 25.60 -26.59
N LYS A 17 -11.34 26.91 -26.63
CA LYS A 17 -10.42 27.61 -25.74
C LYS A 17 -10.90 27.65 -24.28
N VAL A 18 -12.20 27.77 -24.06
CA VAL A 18 -12.82 27.76 -22.73
C VAL A 18 -12.83 26.35 -22.16
N THR A 19 -13.25 25.34 -22.94
CA THR A 19 -13.24 23.93 -22.50
C THR A 19 -11.83 23.45 -22.17
N SER A 20 -10.85 23.75 -23.02
CA SER A 20 -9.44 23.41 -22.75
C SER A 20 -8.86 24.15 -21.53
N SER A 21 -9.33 25.36 -21.23
CA SER A 21 -8.94 26.09 -20.02
C SER A 21 -9.56 25.48 -18.76
N LEU A 22 -10.83 25.07 -18.82
CA LEU A 22 -11.50 24.32 -17.77
C LEU A 22 -10.82 22.97 -17.52
N ASP A 23 -10.46 22.23 -18.58
CA ASP A 23 -9.73 20.96 -18.48
C ASP A 23 -8.37 21.16 -17.82
N ARG A 24 -7.67 22.25 -18.15
CA ARG A 24 -6.39 22.60 -17.54
C ARG A 24 -6.54 22.92 -16.05
N ALA A 25 -7.58 23.66 -15.68
CA ALA A 25 -7.89 23.98 -14.29
C ALA A 25 -8.29 22.72 -13.50
N ALA A 26 -9.19 21.90 -14.04
CA ALA A 26 -9.62 20.63 -13.48
C ALA A 26 -8.42 19.70 -13.28
N ARG A 27 -7.58 19.52 -14.30
CA ARG A 27 -6.34 18.74 -14.23
C ARG A 27 -5.42 19.23 -13.12
N ARG A 28 -5.24 20.54 -12.96
CA ARG A 28 -4.39 21.13 -11.91
C ARG A 28 -4.92 20.81 -10.52
N ILE A 29 -6.22 20.98 -10.30
CA ILE A 29 -6.90 20.70 -9.02
C ILE A 29 -6.81 19.21 -8.71
N LEU A 30 -7.21 18.34 -9.64
CA LEU A 30 -7.24 16.89 -9.43
C LEU A 30 -5.85 16.30 -9.26
N SER A 31 -4.85 16.79 -10.01
CA SER A 31 -3.46 16.35 -9.85
C SER A 31 -2.89 16.74 -8.48
N ARG A 32 -3.18 17.96 -8.01
CA ARG A 32 -2.76 18.39 -6.67
C ARG A 32 -3.48 17.56 -5.59
N PHE A 33 -4.78 17.29 -5.73
CA PHE A 33 -5.54 16.45 -4.79
C PHE A 33 -4.94 15.04 -4.70
N GLY A 34 -4.71 14.40 -5.86
CA GLY A 34 -4.05 13.10 -5.91
C GLY A 34 -2.67 13.10 -5.25
N ALA A 35 -1.89 14.18 -5.42
CA ALA A 35 -0.61 14.35 -4.74
C ALA A 35 -0.73 14.45 -3.22
N PHE A 36 -1.76 15.14 -2.69
CA PHE A 36 -2.01 15.22 -1.24
C PHE A 36 -2.45 13.89 -0.65
N VAL A 37 -3.41 13.19 -1.28
CA VAL A 37 -3.85 11.86 -0.83
C VAL A 37 -2.68 10.89 -0.82
N ARG A 38 -1.87 10.88 -1.89
CA ARG A 38 -0.64 10.08 -1.96
C ARG A 38 0.34 10.44 -0.85
N ARG A 39 0.53 11.73 -0.56
CA ARG A 39 1.43 12.19 0.51
C ARG A 39 0.94 11.75 1.89
N SER A 40 -0.35 11.92 2.19
CA SER A 40 -0.96 11.49 3.44
C SER A 40 -0.84 9.98 3.61
N SER A 41 -1.16 9.19 2.58
CA SER A 41 -0.99 7.73 2.56
C SER A 41 0.47 7.31 2.81
N LYS A 42 1.43 8.00 2.17
CA LYS A 42 2.87 7.74 2.40
C LYS A 42 3.34 8.13 3.80
N SER A 43 2.67 9.09 4.44
CA SER A 43 3.03 9.57 5.78
C SER A 43 2.47 8.67 6.88
N SER A 44 1.30 8.06 6.67
CA SER A 44 0.69 7.10 7.60
C SER A 44 1.53 5.81 7.68
N ILE A 45 2.14 5.40 6.57
CA ILE A 45 3.04 4.24 6.51
C ILE A 45 4.41 4.58 7.10
N ARG A 46 4.68 4.06 8.31
CA ARG A 46 5.93 4.29 9.07
C ARG A 46 6.86 3.09 9.06
N LYS A 47 8.17 3.33 9.16
CA LYS A 47 9.17 2.26 9.34
C LYS A 47 9.13 1.77 10.79
N ARG A 48 8.87 0.48 10.99
CA ARG A 48 8.81 -0.17 12.32
C ARG A 48 9.31 -1.62 12.20
N LYS A 49 9.79 -2.20 13.31
CA LYS A 49 10.18 -3.62 13.37
C LYS A 49 8.99 -4.54 13.60
N THR A 50 7.95 -4.05 14.27
CA THR A 50 6.74 -4.79 14.59
C THR A 50 5.63 -4.52 13.56
N PRO A 51 4.79 -5.53 13.24
CA PRO A 51 3.55 -5.30 12.49
C PRO A 51 2.63 -4.32 13.23
N SER A 52 1.85 -3.52 12.49
CA SER A 52 0.82 -2.66 13.09
C SER A 52 -0.35 -3.49 13.60
N GLN A 53 -1.07 -2.96 14.58
CA GLN A 53 -2.36 -3.53 14.99
C GLN A 53 -3.39 -3.41 13.85
N PRO A 54 -4.42 -4.27 13.81
CA PRO A 54 -5.56 -4.07 12.91
C PRO A 54 -6.20 -2.68 13.08
N GLY A 55 -6.75 -2.11 12.02
CA GLY A 55 -7.28 -0.74 11.94
C GLY A 55 -6.20 0.35 11.81
N GLN A 56 -4.94 0.05 12.13
CA GLN A 56 -3.84 1.02 12.04
C GLN A 56 -3.07 0.88 10.72
N PRO A 57 -2.53 1.98 10.16
CA PRO A 57 -1.74 1.95 8.93
C PRO A 57 -0.59 0.94 9.01
N PRO A 58 -0.23 0.28 7.88
CA PRO A 58 0.73 -0.80 7.89
C PRO A 58 2.15 -0.31 8.18
N SER A 59 2.89 -1.11 8.96
CA SER A 59 4.32 -0.93 9.14
C SER A 59 5.09 -1.25 7.84
N SER A 60 6.03 -0.38 7.47
CA SER A 60 6.92 -0.60 6.34
C SER A 60 8.29 -1.11 6.78
N HIS A 61 8.56 -2.40 6.61
CA HIS A 61 9.87 -2.99 6.90
C HIS A 61 10.93 -2.68 5.83
N VAL A 62 10.54 -2.66 4.54
CA VAL A 62 11.48 -2.52 3.38
C VAL A 62 11.26 -1.21 2.59
N GLY A 63 10.13 -0.53 2.78
CA GLY A 63 9.78 0.69 2.03
C GLY A 63 9.06 0.45 0.71
N THR A 64 8.83 -0.81 0.33
CA THR A 64 8.23 -1.16 -0.97
C THR A 64 6.83 -0.58 -1.11
N LEU A 65 5.93 -0.82 -0.15
CA LEU A 65 4.57 -0.29 -0.17
C LEU A 65 4.53 1.23 -0.32
N LYS A 66 5.37 1.94 0.44
CA LYS A 66 5.48 3.40 0.37
C LYS A 66 5.94 3.90 -1.00
N ARG A 67 6.79 3.15 -1.71
CA ARG A 67 7.28 3.52 -3.05
C ARG A 67 6.23 3.32 -4.14
N PHE A 68 5.40 2.29 -4.01
CA PHE A 68 4.45 1.87 -5.03
C PHE A 68 3.06 2.52 -4.92
N ILE A 69 2.86 3.59 -4.14
CA ILE A 69 1.62 4.38 -4.19
C ILE A 69 1.76 5.44 -5.28
N PHE A 70 0.83 5.43 -6.24
CA PHE A 70 0.79 6.36 -7.37
C PHE A 70 -0.57 7.05 -7.48
N PHE A 71 -0.63 8.08 -8.31
CA PHE A 71 -1.87 8.66 -8.79
C PHE A 71 -1.77 8.94 -10.29
N ALA A 72 -2.89 8.89 -10.98
CA ALA A 72 -3.01 9.24 -12.39
C ALA A 72 -4.28 10.06 -12.60
N PHE A 73 -4.20 11.09 -13.44
CA PHE A 73 -5.34 11.86 -13.90
C PHE A 73 -5.85 11.26 -15.21
N ASP A 74 -7.14 10.93 -15.25
CA ASP A 74 -7.83 10.54 -16.48
C ASP A 74 -8.47 11.78 -17.11
N ALA A 75 -8.05 12.09 -18.33
CA ALA A 75 -8.56 13.24 -19.07
C ALA A 75 -9.95 12.99 -19.69
N ARG A 76 -10.34 11.73 -19.91
CA ARG A 76 -11.64 11.39 -20.51
C ARG A 76 -12.76 11.61 -19.51
N ASP A 77 -12.55 11.12 -18.30
CA ASP A 77 -13.56 11.16 -17.23
C ASP A 77 -13.35 12.33 -16.25
N GLN A 78 -12.35 13.19 -16.52
CA GLN A 78 -11.89 14.25 -15.60
C GLN A 78 -11.77 13.76 -14.16
N SER A 79 -11.16 12.59 -13.98
CA SER A 79 -11.08 11.89 -12.70
C SER A 79 -9.63 11.66 -12.29
N VAL A 80 -9.40 11.37 -11.01
CA VAL A 80 -8.06 11.00 -10.50
C VAL A 80 -8.14 9.67 -9.78
N THR A 81 -7.36 8.71 -10.25
CA THR A 81 -7.19 7.41 -9.60
C THR A 81 -5.97 7.46 -8.70
N ILE A 82 -6.12 7.10 -7.42
CA ILE A 82 -5.01 7.03 -6.46
C ILE A 82 -4.98 5.64 -5.84
N GLY A 83 -3.82 4.98 -5.83
CA GLY A 83 -3.72 3.65 -5.25
C GLY A 83 -2.33 3.02 -5.25
N PRO A 84 -2.17 1.89 -4.54
CA PRO A 84 -0.98 1.06 -4.63
C PRO A 84 -0.91 0.35 -6.00
N MET A 85 0.27 0.32 -6.59
CA MET A 85 0.55 -0.51 -7.75
C MET A 85 0.60 -1.97 -7.33
N ARG A 86 0.13 -2.84 -8.23
CA ARG A 86 0.24 -4.29 -8.07
C ARG A 86 1.68 -4.69 -7.77
N PHE A 87 1.86 -5.43 -6.69
CA PHE A 87 3.15 -6.04 -6.39
C PHE A 87 3.34 -7.27 -7.29
N ARG A 88 4.51 -7.41 -7.92
CA ARG A 88 4.92 -8.65 -8.62
C ARG A 88 5.16 -9.84 -7.66
N SER A 89 4.78 -9.70 -6.39
CA SER A 89 4.89 -10.74 -5.37
C SER A 89 3.59 -11.56 -5.37
N THR A 90 3.45 -12.48 -6.31
CA THR A 90 2.38 -13.48 -6.27
C THR A 90 2.64 -14.44 -5.13
N HIS A 91 1.71 -14.54 -4.19
CA HIS A 91 1.67 -15.68 -3.26
C HIS A 91 0.90 -16.77 -3.99
N PRO A 92 1.58 -17.80 -4.56
CA PRO A 92 0.85 -18.89 -5.19
C PRO A 92 -0.07 -19.54 -4.13
N GLY A 93 -1.18 -20.09 -4.57
CA GLY A 93 -2.15 -20.91 -3.83
C GLY A 93 -1.73 -22.38 -3.80
N GLY A 94 -2.46 -23.21 -3.04
CA GLY A 94 -2.22 -24.66 -2.92
C GLY A 94 -2.05 -25.34 -4.27
N ASP A 95 -2.87 -24.90 -5.20
CA ASP A 95 -3.06 -25.27 -6.60
C ASP A 95 -2.16 -24.50 -7.59
N GLY A 96 -1.23 -23.67 -7.12
CA GLY A 96 -0.40 -22.83 -7.98
C GLY A 96 -1.10 -21.57 -8.53
N LYS A 97 -2.40 -21.40 -8.29
CA LYS A 97 -3.15 -20.19 -8.68
C LYS A 97 -2.92 -19.07 -7.67
N PRO A 98 -2.83 -17.79 -8.07
CA PRO A 98 -2.71 -16.69 -7.10
C PRO A 98 -3.94 -16.67 -6.17
N ILE A 99 -3.72 -16.61 -4.85
CA ILE A 99 -4.81 -16.42 -3.88
C ILE A 99 -5.42 -15.02 -4.13
N LYS A 100 -6.74 -14.90 -4.01
CA LYS A 100 -7.45 -13.63 -4.12
C LYS A 100 -6.89 -12.65 -3.07
N GLY A 101 -6.37 -11.51 -3.52
CA GLY A 101 -5.73 -10.52 -2.65
C GLY A 101 -4.23 -10.34 -2.92
N THR A 102 -3.85 -9.25 -3.58
CA THR A 102 -2.45 -8.78 -3.52
C THR A 102 -2.09 -8.30 -2.11
N VAL A 103 -0.79 -8.21 -1.77
CA VAL A 103 -0.36 -7.71 -0.44
C VAL A 103 -1.00 -6.37 -0.06
N PRO A 104 -1.12 -5.37 -0.96
CA PRO A 104 -1.83 -4.13 -0.65
C PRO A 104 -3.31 -4.32 -0.37
N GLU A 105 -4.00 -5.13 -1.18
CA GLU A 105 -5.43 -5.43 -1.05
C GLU A 105 -5.74 -6.12 0.29
N ALA A 106 -4.96 -7.14 0.65
CA ALA A 106 -5.10 -7.82 1.94
C ALA A 106 -4.75 -6.92 3.15
N LEU A 107 -4.05 -5.80 2.93
CA LEU A 107 -3.78 -4.81 3.97
C LEU A 107 -4.91 -3.77 4.05
N GLU A 108 -5.54 -3.37 2.96
CA GLU A 108 -6.66 -2.43 2.99
C GLU A 108 -7.94 -3.13 3.48
N ASP A 109 -8.35 -4.20 2.83
CA ASP A 109 -9.65 -4.85 3.05
C ASP A 109 -9.58 -6.02 4.04
N GLY A 110 -8.35 -6.39 4.43
CA GLY A 110 -8.10 -7.62 5.18
C GLY A 110 -8.13 -8.84 4.27
N GLY A 111 -7.78 -10.00 4.80
CA GLY A 111 -7.91 -11.25 4.04
C GLY A 111 -6.95 -12.34 4.47
N MET A 112 -6.90 -13.41 3.70
CA MET A 112 -6.02 -14.55 3.95
C MET A 112 -4.75 -14.42 3.10
N MET A 113 -3.59 -14.50 3.75
CA MET A 113 -2.30 -14.53 3.06
C MET A 113 -1.59 -15.85 3.34
N ARG A 114 -1.05 -16.48 2.30
CA ARG A 114 -0.29 -17.71 2.46
C ARG A 114 1.21 -17.42 2.56
N ILE A 115 1.79 -17.88 3.66
CA ILE A 115 3.21 -17.74 3.96
C ILE A 115 3.89 -19.08 3.66
N VAL A 116 5.02 -19.02 2.95
CA VAL A 116 5.88 -20.18 2.77
C VAL A 116 6.91 -20.22 3.88
N GLU A 117 6.95 -21.33 4.59
CA GLU A 117 7.89 -21.61 5.66
C GLU A 117 8.82 -22.76 5.25
N ARG A 118 10.03 -22.72 5.76
CA ARG A 118 11.07 -23.73 5.56
C ARG A 118 11.44 -24.32 6.90
N TYR A 119 11.56 -25.64 6.97
CA TYR A 119 12.09 -26.34 8.12
C TYR A 119 13.61 -26.19 8.18
N GLY A 120 14.15 -25.98 9.36
CA GLY A 120 15.58 -26.00 9.59
C GLY A 120 15.95 -25.35 10.92
N ARG A 121 17.21 -24.92 11.03
CA ARG A 121 17.72 -24.27 12.24
C ARG A 121 17.07 -22.90 12.43
N VAL A 122 16.26 -22.77 13.48
CA VAL A 122 15.59 -21.53 13.88
C VAL A 122 16.03 -21.12 15.27
N LYS A 123 16.03 -19.81 15.53
CA LYS A 123 16.26 -19.30 16.88
C LYS A 123 15.00 -19.53 17.71
N VAL A 124 15.12 -20.32 18.77
CA VAL A 124 14.00 -20.72 19.64
C VAL A 124 13.98 -19.88 20.92
N GLY A 125 15.13 -19.34 21.32
CA GLY A 125 15.23 -18.49 22.50
C GLY A 125 16.56 -17.77 22.62
N ARG A 126 16.78 -17.19 23.79
CA ARG A 126 18.06 -16.63 24.22
C ARG A 126 18.18 -16.86 25.72
N THR A 127 19.35 -17.27 26.21
CA THR A 127 19.60 -17.39 27.65
C THR A 127 19.55 -16.01 28.33
N ALA A 128 19.30 -15.97 29.63
CA ALA A 128 19.25 -14.71 30.36
C ALA A 128 20.64 -14.02 30.32
N ALA A 129 20.66 -12.72 30.04
CA ALA A 129 21.86 -11.93 30.25
C ALA A 129 22.03 -11.68 31.76
N GLY A 130 23.27 -11.74 32.25
CA GLY A 130 23.55 -11.67 33.69
C GLY A 130 24.78 -10.86 34.02
N ARG A 131 25.11 -10.78 35.32
CA ARG A 131 26.42 -10.35 35.80
C ARG A 131 27.16 -11.57 36.31
N GLY A 132 28.33 -11.84 35.73
CA GLY A 132 29.22 -12.91 36.20
C GLY A 132 29.84 -12.57 37.55
N ALA A 133 30.51 -13.56 38.17
CA ALA A 133 31.08 -13.46 39.51
C ALA A 133 32.08 -12.30 39.72
N GLY A 134 32.64 -11.72 38.65
CA GLY A 134 33.51 -10.52 38.70
C GLY A 134 32.83 -9.21 38.31
N GLY A 135 31.50 -9.11 38.39
CA GLY A 135 30.73 -7.91 38.02
C GLY A 135 30.62 -7.63 36.51
N ARG A 136 31.30 -8.42 35.66
CA ARG A 136 31.24 -8.31 34.20
C ARG A 136 29.86 -8.74 33.67
N PHE A 137 29.28 -7.91 32.80
CA PHE A 137 28.04 -8.23 32.11
C PHE A 137 28.26 -9.37 31.09
N THR A 138 27.49 -10.45 31.19
CA THR A 138 27.50 -11.55 30.24
C THR A 138 26.26 -11.46 29.35
N LYS A 139 26.49 -11.46 28.04
CA LYS A 139 25.40 -11.42 27.05
C LYS A 139 24.74 -12.79 26.96
N GLY A 140 23.42 -12.83 26.99
CA GLY A 140 22.65 -14.05 26.73
C GLY A 140 22.96 -14.62 25.35
N GLU A 141 23.21 -15.93 25.31
CA GLU A 141 23.51 -16.70 24.11
C GLU A 141 22.23 -17.11 23.39
N ASP A 142 22.26 -17.08 22.05
CA ASP A 142 21.12 -17.45 21.23
C ASP A 142 20.92 -18.97 21.25
N ILE A 143 19.73 -19.42 21.61
CA ILE A 143 19.36 -20.84 21.61
C ILE A 143 18.77 -21.18 20.24
N TRP A 144 19.39 -22.14 19.57
CA TRP A 144 18.97 -22.64 18.27
C TRP A 144 18.35 -24.02 18.41
N GLY A 145 17.30 -24.27 17.64
CA GLY A 145 16.67 -25.59 17.53
C GLY A 145 16.15 -25.79 16.13
N GLU A 146 15.42 -26.88 15.92
CA GLU A 146 14.77 -27.15 14.64
C GLU A 146 13.33 -26.67 14.64
N GLY A 147 12.86 -26.20 13.49
CA GLY A 147 11.49 -25.76 13.35
C GLY A 147 11.22 -25.08 12.02
N TRP A 148 9.99 -24.58 11.90
CA TRP A 148 9.53 -23.88 10.71
C TRP A 148 9.82 -22.38 10.80
N ALA A 149 10.49 -21.85 9.78
CA ALA A 149 10.89 -20.45 9.69
C ALA A 149 10.40 -19.82 8.37
N ARG A 150 10.01 -18.54 8.38
CA ARG A 150 9.66 -17.83 7.13
C ARG A 150 10.85 -17.76 6.19
N ILE A 151 10.61 -18.00 4.90
CA ILE A 151 11.66 -17.92 3.88
C ILE A 151 12.09 -16.45 3.69
N SER A 152 13.37 -16.19 3.93
CA SER A 152 14.00 -14.90 3.64
C SER A 152 14.40 -14.83 2.16
N ARG A 153 14.22 -13.67 1.52
CA ARG A 153 14.71 -13.45 0.15
C ARG A 153 16.23 -13.59 0.01
N LYS A 154 17.00 -13.36 1.09
CA LYS A 154 18.48 -13.38 1.06
C LYS A 154 19.08 -14.79 1.19
N ARG A 155 18.33 -15.74 1.72
CA ARG A 155 18.77 -17.13 1.89
C ARG A 155 17.70 -18.00 1.26
N GLY A 156 17.85 -18.24 -0.04
CA GLY A 156 16.99 -19.16 -0.78
C GLY A 156 16.93 -20.53 -0.09
N PRO A 157 15.88 -21.32 -0.37
CA PRO A 157 15.85 -22.71 0.09
C PRO A 157 17.08 -23.45 -0.47
N SER A 158 17.77 -24.20 0.39
CA SER A 158 18.63 -25.27 -0.09
C SER A 158 17.73 -26.28 -0.81
N ALA A 159 18.23 -26.93 -1.87
CA ALA A 159 17.52 -27.96 -2.61
C ALA A 159 16.93 -29.06 -1.70
N TYR A 160 17.50 -29.25 -0.51
CA TYR A 160 17.13 -30.27 0.47
C TYR A 160 16.22 -29.77 1.61
N SER A 161 15.75 -28.53 1.56
CA SER A 161 14.99 -27.97 2.67
C SER A 161 13.48 -28.26 2.56
N ARG A 162 12.92 -28.95 3.57
CA ARG A 162 11.48 -29.18 3.66
C ARG A 162 10.75 -27.83 3.73
N THR A 163 9.79 -27.60 2.85
CA THR A 163 8.96 -26.39 2.87
C THR A 163 7.50 -26.74 3.15
N ARG A 164 6.79 -25.85 3.84
CA ARG A 164 5.33 -25.92 4.03
C ARG A 164 4.72 -24.58 3.69
N LYS A 165 3.42 -24.60 3.43
CA LYS A 165 2.66 -23.40 3.07
C LYS A 165 1.53 -23.27 4.09
N ARG A 166 1.47 -22.15 4.80
CA ARG A 166 0.48 -21.89 5.85
C ARG A 166 -0.34 -20.67 5.51
N THR A 167 -1.66 -20.78 5.60
CA THR A 167 -2.57 -19.64 5.44
C THR A 167 -2.67 -18.89 6.77
N VAL A 168 -2.58 -17.56 6.71
CA VAL A 168 -2.64 -16.67 7.88
C VAL A 168 -3.67 -15.59 7.60
N ALA A 169 -4.59 -15.38 8.55
CA ALA A 169 -5.52 -14.26 8.52
C ALA A 169 -4.77 -12.95 8.79
N VAL A 170 -5.00 -11.95 7.94
CA VAL A 170 -4.47 -10.60 8.05
C VAL A 170 -5.64 -9.67 8.32
N GLY A 171 -5.64 -9.02 9.48
CA GLY A 171 -6.61 -7.97 9.80
C GLY A 171 -6.39 -6.73 8.93
N GLN A 172 -7.48 -6.00 8.69
CA GLN A 172 -7.50 -4.73 7.98
C GLN A 172 -6.50 -3.74 8.59
N ARG A 173 -5.79 -3.01 7.76
CA ARG A 173 -4.79 -1.98 8.09
C ARG A 173 -4.91 -0.86 7.04
N PRO A 174 -6.03 -0.14 7.04
CA PRO A 174 -6.35 0.80 5.98
C PRO A 174 -5.35 1.96 5.97
N TYR A 175 -4.90 2.36 4.79
CA TYR A 175 -3.99 3.50 4.63
C TYR A 175 -4.38 4.42 3.48
N MET A 176 -5.22 3.96 2.56
CA MET A 176 -5.79 4.74 1.46
C MET A 176 -7.07 5.47 1.87
N VAL A 177 -8.06 4.75 2.41
CA VAL A 177 -9.38 5.33 2.75
C VAL A 177 -9.25 6.48 3.77
N PRO A 178 -8.53 6.31 4.91
CA PRO A 178 -8.35 7.42 5.86
C PRO A 178 -7.58 8.60 5.27
N ALA A 179 -6.67 8.35 4.31
CA ALA A 179 -5.93 9.40 3.64
C ALA A 179 -6.80 10.17 2.63
N HIS A 180 -7.77 9.51 2.01
CA HIS A 180 -8.75 10.14 1.14
C HIS A 180 -9.68 11.05 1.96
N GLU A 181 -10.30 10.51 3.01
CA GLU A 181 -11.22 11.23 3.90
C GLU A 181 -10.59 12.50 4.49
N LYS A 182 -9.35 12.38 5.00
CA LYS A 182 -8.61 13.53 5.54
C LYS A 182 -8.44 14.69 4.55
N ASN A 183 -8.36 14.39 3.24
CA ASN A 183 -8.08 15.41 2.23
C ASN A 183 -9.33 15.91 1.49
N LEU A 184 -10.52 15.34 1.73
CA LEU A 184 -11.77 15.77 1.08
C LEU A 184 -12.05 17.26 1.28
N GLY A 185 -11.78 17.80 2.47
CA GLY A 185 -11.97 19.23 2.77
C GLY A 185 -11.10 20.19 1.94
N HIS A 186 -9.96 19.73 1.41
CA HIS A 186 -9.10 20.54 0.54
C HIS A 186 -9.70 20.74 -0.85
N LEU A 187 -10.60 19.86 -1.31
CA LEU A 187 -11.28 20.02 -2.59
C LEU A 187 -12.21 21.24 -2.59
N ALA A 188 -12.93 21.47 -1.48
CA ALA A 188 -13.85 22.60 -1.33
C ALA A 188 -13.12 23.95 -1.42
N GLN A 189 -11.92 24.05 -0.84
CA GLN A 189 -11.09 25.25 -0.90
C GLN A 189 -10.66 25.60 -2.34
N TRP A 190 -10.64 24.63 -3.25
CA TRP A 190 -10.14 24.82 -4.62
C TRP A 190 -11.25 24.99 -5.64
N ARG A 191 -12.51 24.72 -5.26
CA ARG A 191 -13.69 25.14 -6.01
C ARG A 191 -13.67 26.64 -6.31
N ASN A 192 -13.12 27.43 -5.39
CA ASN A 192 -12.97 28.88 -5.51
C ASN A 192 -11.66 29.31 -6.20
N SER A 193 -10.81 28.37 -6.62
CA SER A 193 -9.51 28.64 -7.27
C SER A 193 -9.55 28.63 -8.80
N MET A 194 -10.71 28.30 -9.39
CA MET A 194 -10.95 28.48 -10.82
C MET A 194 -11.28 29.96 -11.06
N ARG A 195 -10.26 30.76 -11.39
CA ARG A 195 -10.38 32.13 -11.89
C ARG A 195 -9.86 32.19 -13.32
#